data_AF-A0A2D7H2U9-F1
#
_entry.id   AF-A0A2D7H2U9-F1
#
_cell.length_a   1.000
_cell.length_b   1.000
_cell.length_c   1.000
_cell.angle_alpha   90.00
_cell.angle_beta   90.00
_cell.angle_gamma   90.00
#
_symmetry.space_group_name_H-M   'P 1'
#
loop_
_entity.id
_entity.type
_entity.pdbx_description
1 polymer ?
#
loop_
_entity_poly.entity_id
_entity_poly.type
_entity_poly.pdbx_seq_one_letter_code
_entity_poly.pdbx_strand_id
1 'polypeptide(L)'
;MKYLTPALLLSVVGCTPVATYPPIENETALVFSNSSNEPIPTIFEVTLRHAHEHFGGMDTIVFNLPKGVSRETYMLVSEKLGGATPVSSSENVGYYITELRKRPFHAEADILFPSSTGRYEQATLYLSSSLIDPWIVSRERVWLVPVTTLPDSGFSESTTP
;
A
#
# COMPACT_ATOMS: atom_id res chain seq x y z
N MET A 1 23.25 -42.97 -34.16
CA MET A 1 22.60 -42.73 -32.85
C MET A 1 23.66 -42.28 -31.86
N LYS A 2 23.70 -40.99 -31.48
CA LYS A 2 24.53 -40.48 -30.38
C LYS A 2 23.74 -39.41 -29.59
N TYR A 3 23.61 -39.74 -28.31
CA TYR A 3 22.97 -39.14 -27.13
C TYR A 3 22.94 -37.60 -27.11
N LEU A 4 21.76 -36.96 -27.10
CA LEU A 4 20.87 -36.68 -25.96
C LEU A 4 21.48 -35.73 -24.91
N THR A 5 21.38 -34.43 -25.15
CA THR A 5 21.33 -33.39 -24.10
C THR A 5 19.88 -33.31 -23.62
N PRO A 6 19.60 -33.00 -22.33
CA PRO A 6 19.45 -31.58 -22.02
C PRO A 6 19.75 -31.15 -20.56
N ALA A 7 19.75 -29.82 -20.42
CA ALA A 7 19.28 -29.06 -19.27
C ALA A 7 20.17 -28.99 -18.02
N LEU A 8 21.08 -28.02 -18.07
CA LEU A 8 21.51 -27.22 -16.93
C LEU A 8 20.26 -26.67 -16.19
N LEU A 9 19.94 -27.27 -15.02
CA LEU A 9 18.95 -26.73 -14.09
C LEU A 9 19.44 -25.36 -13.59
N LEU A 10 18.76 -24.28 -14.00
CA LEU A 10 18.88 -22.98 -13.34
C LEU A 10 18.14 -23.05 -12.00
N SER A 11 18.89 -23.28 -10.93
CA SER A 11 18.44 -23.10 -9.55
C SER A 11 18.32 -21.61 -9.23
N VAL A 12 17.34 -20.92 -9.80
CA VAL A 12 17.00 -19.55 -9.39
C VAL A 12 16.15 -19.64 -8.12
N VAL A 13 16.79 -19.94 -6.99
CA VAL A 13 16.20 -19.70 -5.67
C VAL A 13 16.28 -18.18 -5.44
N GLY A 14 15.50 -17.43 -6.22
CA GLY A 14 15.40 -16.00 -6.08
C GLY A 14 14.66 -15.69 -4.79
N CYS A 15 15.32 -15.05 -3.84
CA CYS A 15 14.64 -14.40 -2.72
C CYS A 15 13.57 -13.47 -3.31
N THR A 16 12.30 -13.84 -3.17
CA THR A 16 11.23 -13.01 -3.69
C THR A 16 11.09 -11.78 -2.81
N PRO A 17 11.09 -10.55 -3.38
CA PRO A 17 11.06 -9.34 -2.57
C PRO A 17 9.75 -9.23 -1.81
N VAL A 18 9.86 -9.25 -0.49
CA VAL A 18 8.80 -9.02 0.48
C VAL A 18 8.95 -7.61 1.04
N ALA A 19 7.85 -6.89 1.17
CA ALA A 19 7.84 -5.59 1.82
C ALA A 19 6.67 -5.51 2.80
N THR A 20 6.90 -4.93 3.97
CA THR A 20 5.86 -4.65 4.94
C THR A 20 6.02 -3.21 5.42
N TYR A 21 4.90 -2.49 5.55
CA TYR A 21 4.85 -1.16 6.13
C TYR A 21 3.79 -1.18 7.24
N PRO A 22 4.14 -0.86 8.50
CA PRO A 22 5.47 -0.47 8.97
C PRO A 22 6.53 -1.57 8.78
N PRO A 23 7.82 -1.23 8.60
CA PRO A 23 8.88 -2.22 8.45
C PRO A 23 8.96 -3.14 9.68
N ILE A 24 9.03 -4.44 9.44
CA ILE A 24 9.35 -5.43 10.48
C ILE A 24 10.87 -5.50 10.67
N GLU A 25 11.34 -5.75 11.90
CA GLU A 25 12.77 -5.79 12.31
C GLU A 25 13.56 -6.98 11.73
N ASN A 26 13.32 -7.37 10.49
CA ASN A 26 14.10 -8.38 9.79
C ASN A 26 14.97 -7.70 8.72
N GLU A 27 16.29 -7.90 8.78
CA GLU A 27 17.27 -7.34 7.85
C GLU A 27 16.89 -7.57 6.37
N THR A 28 16.27 -8.70 6.04
CA THR A 28 15.84 -8.99 4.67
C THR A 28 14.66 -8.11 4.23
N ALA A 29 13.73 -7.80 5.14
CA ALA A 29 12.61 -6.89 4.84
C ALA A 29 13.11 -5.45 4.66
N LEU A 30 14.15 -5.05 5.41
CA LEU A 30 14.74 -3.72 5.38
C LEU A 30 15.48 -3.40 4.07
N VAL A 31 16.15 -4.40 3.46
CA VAL A 31 16.88 -4.21 2.18
C VAL A 31 15.94 -4.01 0.99
N PHE A 32 14.73 -4.57 1.03
CA PHE A 32 13.73 -4.45 -0.04
C PHE A 32 12.64 -3.41 0.24
N SER A 33 12.64 -2.77 1.40
CA SER A 33 11.66 -1.76 1.79
C SER A 33 12.04 -0.34 1.34
N ASN A 34 12.44 -0.18 0.08
CA ASN A 34 12.35 1.15 -0.54
C ASN A 34 10.92 1.33 -1.07
N SER A 35 10.12 2.12 -0.35
CA SER A 35 8.71 2.34 -0.67
C SER A 35 8.50 3.08 -1.99
N SER A 36 9.50 3.80 -2.50
CA SER A 36 9.40 4.58 -3.73
C SER A 36 9.44 3.70 -4.99
N ASN A 37 9.91 2.46 -4.88
CA ASN A 37 10.03 1.56 -6.01
C ASN A 37 8.71 0.84 -6.29
N GLU A 38 8.40 0.66 -7.58
CA GLU A 38 7.30 -0.20 -7.98
C GLU A 38 7.49 -1.64 -7.46
N PRO A 39 6.41 -2.34 -7.05
CA PRO A 39 5.01 -1.95 -7.24
C PRO A 39 4.38 -1.17 -6.06
N ILE A 40 5.16 -0.73 -5.08
CA ILE A 40 4.63 -0.22 -3.81
C ILE A 40 3.74 1.03 -3.99
N PRO A 41 4.16 2.09 -4.72
CA PRO A 41 3.31 3.26 -4.94
C PRO A 41 2.02 2.91 -5.71
N THR A 42 2.09 1.96 -6.66
CA THR A 42 0.89 1.50 -7.38
C THR A 42 -0.08 0.75 -6.46
N ILE A 43 0.41 -0.11 -5.57
CA ILE A 43 -0.47 -0.81 -4.61
C ILE A 43 -1.17 0.19 -3.69
N PHE A 44 -0.46 1.22 -3.20
CA PHE A 44 -1.07 2.29 -2.41
C PHE A 44 -2.14 3.05 -3.17
N GLU A 45 -1.85 3.43 -4.42
CA GLU A 45 -2.84 4.11 -5.27
C GLU A 45 -4.08 3.25 -5.51
N VAL A 46 -3.93 1.98 -5.91
CA VAL A 46 -5.08 1.08 -6.13
C VAL A 46 -5.91 0.94 -4.87
N THR A 47 -5.26 0.82 -3.70
CA THR A 47 -5.94 0.73 -2.40
C THR A 47 -6.76 2.00 -2.11
N LEU A 48 -6.17 3.18 -2.28
CA LEU A 48 -6.82 4.47 -2.00
C LEU A 48 -7.96 4.75 -2.98
N ARG A 49 -7.75 4.47 -4.27
CA ARG A 49 -8.77 4.65 -5.30
C ARG A 49 -9.96 3.73 -5.05
N HIS A 50 -9.72 2.45 -4.77
CA HIS A 50 -10.79 1.50 -4.44
C HIS A 50 -11.56 1.96 -3.21
N ALA A 51 -10.88 2.37 -2.13
CA ALA A 51 -11.56 2.85 -0.94
C ALA A 51 -12.41 4.10 -1.21
N HIS A 52 -11.91 5.02 -2.03
CA HIS A 52 -12.65 6.21 -2.43
C HIS A 52 -13.89 5.89 -3.27
N GLU A 53 -13.75 5.03 -4.28
CA GLU A 53 -14.84 4.67 -5.20
C GLU A 53 -15.88 3.74 -4.54
N HIS A 54 -15.43 2.83 -3.66
CA HIS A 54 -16.28 1.79 -3.10
C HIS A 54 -16.89 2.16 -1.75
N PHE A 55 -16.10 2.74 -0.84
CA PHE A 55 -16.60 3.15 0.48
C PHE A 55 -17.09 4.61 0.49
N GLY A 56 -16.65 5.42 -0.47
CA GLY A 56 -17.10 6.80 -0.64
C GLY A 56 -16.64 7.71 0.50
N GLY A 57 -17.40 8.78 0.73
CA GLY A 57 -17.28 9.64 1.91
C GLY A 57 -16.57 10.97 1.70
N MET A 58 -16.00 11.24 0.52
CA MET A 58 -15.31 12.51 0.23
C MET A 58 -15.39 12.86 -1.26
N ASP A 59 -15.33 14.16 -1.60
CA ASP A 59 -15.24 14.62 -3.00
C ASP A 59 -13.83 14.50 -3.58
N THR A 60 -12.81 14.57 -2.70
CA THR A 60 -11.40 14.53 -3.07
C THR A 60 -10.67 13.49 -2.23
N ILE A 61 -9.65 12.85 -2.81
CA ILE A 61 -8.81 11.91 -2.07
C ILE A 61 -7.79 12.71 -1.24
N VAL A 62 -8.01 12.72 0.07
CA VAL A 62 -7.02 13.13 1.08
C VAL A 62 -6.51 11.87 1.75
N PHE A 63 -5.19 11.66 1.85
CA PHE A 63 -4.67 10.35 2.27
C PHE A 63 -3.44 10.38 3.18
N ASN A 64 -3.30 9.35 3.99
CA ASN A 64 -2.09 9.05 4.76
C ASN A 64 -1.59 7.64 4.41
N LEU A 65 -0.27 7.45 4.39
CA LEU A 65 0.38 6.16 4.17
C LEU A 65 0.97 5.63 5.49
N PRO A 66 1.28 4.32 5.59
CA PRO A 66 1.79 3.75 6.82
C PRO A 66 3.11 4.39 7.26
N LYS A 67 3.40 4.25 8.56
CA LYS A 67 4.69 4.67 9.13
C LYS A 67 5.87 4.04 8.37
N GLY A 68 6.91 4.84 8.14
CA GLY A 68 8.14 4.39 7.48
C GLY A 68 8.10 4.50 5.95
N VAL A 69 6.98 4.94 5.36
CA VAL A 69 6.91 5.28 3.94
C VAL A 69 7.58 6.62 3.68
N SER A 70 8.41 6.69 2.64
CA SER A 70 9.18 7.90 2.29
C SER A 70 8.28 9.01 1.73
N ARG A 71 8.70 10.27 1.88
CA ARG A 71 8.01 11.43 1.26
C ARG A 71 7.90 11.30 -0.26
N GLU A 72 8.93 10.78 -0.91
CA GLU A 72 8.92 10.52 -2.35
C GLU A 72 7.78 9.58 -2.73
N THR A 73 7.52 8.54 -1.94
CA THR A 73 6.38 7.64 -2.16
C THR A 73 5.05 8.36 -2.04
N TYR A 74 4.89 9.27 -1.07
CA TYR A 74 3.68 10.11 -0.97
C TYR A 74 3.47 10.93 -2.25
N MET A 75 4.52 11.53 -2.80
CA MET A 75 4.43 12.32 -4.03
C MET A 75 4.06 11.45 -5.23
N LEU A 76 4.66 10.26 -5.37
CA LEU A 76 4.33 9.31 -6.43
C LEU A 76 2.87 8.84 -6.34
N VAL A 77 2.37 8.54 -5.13
CA VAL A 77 0.97 8.16 -4.91
C VAL A 77 0.02 9.30 -5.22
N SER A 78 0.34 10.53 -4.79
CA SER A 78 -0.42 11.75 -5.10
C SER A 78 -0.56 11.95 -6.61
N GLU A 79 0.55 11.84 -7.35
CA GLU A 79 0.58 11.96 -8.80
C GLU A 79 -0.29 10.89 -9.48
N LYS A 80 -0.12 9.61 -9.08
CA LYS A 80 -0.91 8.49 -9.62
C LYS A 80 -2.41 8.63 -9.34
N LEU A 81 -2.80 9.31 -8.27
CA LEU A 81 -4.20 9.61 -7.92
C LEU A 81 -4.72 10.91 -8.55
N GLY A 82 -3.96 11.55 -9.45
CA GLY A 82 -4.40 12.77 -10.13
C GLY A 82 -4.32 14.03 -9.27
N GLY A 83 -3.36 14.10 -8.35
CA GLY A 83 -3.14 15.24 -7.46
C GLY A 83 -3.83 15.13 -6.09
N ALA A 84 -4.05 13.90 -5.61
CA ALA A 84 -4.58 13.66 -4.26
C ALA A 84 -3.69 14.30 -3.20
N THR A 85 -4.27 14.75 -2.08
CA THR A 85 -3.53 15.54 -1.08
C THR A 85 -3.09 14.67 0.10
N PRO A 86 -1.79 14.61 0.43
CA PRO A 86 -1.33 13.99 1.66
C PRO A 86 -1.92 14.71 2.89
N VAL A 87 -2.32 13.93 3.90
CA VAL A 87 -2.73 14.46 5.20
C VAL A 87 -1.54 15.17 5.85
N SER A 88 -1.64 16.47 6.14
CA SER A 88 -0.57 17.25 6.81
C SER A 88 -0.71 17.26 8.34
N SER A 89 -1.91 17.04 8.86
CA SER A 89 -2.22 16.88 10.29
C SER A 89 -3.29 15.80 10.50
N SER A 90 -3.23 15.08 11.64
CA SER A 90 -4.18 13.99 11.98
C SER A 90 -5.63 14.44 12.18
N GLU A 91 -5.89 15.76 12.13
CA GLU A 91 -7.23 16.35 12.20
C GLU A 91 -7.93 16.36 10.83
N ASN A 92 -7.21 16.11 9.72
CA ASN A 92 -7.83 16.09 8.40
C ASN A 92 -8.63 14.80 8.20
N VAL A 93 -9.86 14.96 7.71
CA VAL A 93 -10.66 13.83 7.24
C VAL A 93 -10.00 13.28 5.97
N GLY A 94 -9.77 11.97 5.91
CA GLY A 94 -9.04 11.35 4.81
C GLY A 94 -9.04 9.82 4.88
N TYR A 95 -8.41 9.17 3.92
CA TYR A 95 -8.18 7.73 3.91
C TYR A 95 -6.81 7.42 4.52
N TYR A 96 -6.75 6.47 5.45
CA TYR A 96 -5.51 6.16 6.16
C TYR A 96 -5.13 4.71 5.92
N ILE A 97 -4.10 4.46 5.12
CA ILE A 97 -3.52 3.12 5.05
C ILE A 97 -2.63 2.95 6.27
N THR A 98 -2.99 2.01 7.16
CA THR A 98 -2.28 1.75 8.41
C THR A 98 -1.20 0.69 8.25
N GLU A 99 -1.45 -0.28 7.37
CA GLU A 99 -0.50 -1.36 7.09
C GLU A 99 -0.54 -1.76 5.61
N LEU A 100 0.62 -2.14 5.07
CA LEU A 100 0.74 -2.80 3.77
C LEU A 100 1.68 -4.01 3.92
N ARG A 101 1.20 -5.19 3.51
CA ARG A 101 1.97 -6.43 3.47
C ARG A 101 2.03 -6.92 2.02
N LYS A 102 3.14 -6.67 1.34
CA LYS A 102 3.36 -7.13 -0.04
C LYS A 102 4.12 -8.45 -0.06
N ARG A 103 3.64 -9.38 -0.88
CA ARG A 103 4.24 -10.66 -1.25
C ARG A 103 4.28 -10.75 -2.79
N PRO A 104 4.86 -11.80 -3.39
CA PRO A 104 4.82 -11.97 -4.84
C PRO A 104 3.37 -12.09 -5.32
N PHE A 105 2.98 -11.21 -6.26
CA PHE A 105 1.66 -11.19 -6.89
C PHE A 105 0.46 -11.00 -5.95
N HIS A 106 0.70 -10.76 -4.65
CA HIS A 106 -0.33 -10.61 -3.63
C HIS A 106 0.06 -9.48 -2.68
N ALA A 107 -0.92 -8.72 -2.23
CA ALA A 107 -0.72 -7.73 -1.17
C ALA A 107 -1.97 -7.63 -0.30
N GLU A 108 -1.77 -7.24 0.94
CA GLU A 108 -2.85 -6.89 1.85
C GLU A 108 -2.61 -5.47 2.35
N ALA A 109 -3.64 -4.63 2.27
CA ALA A 109 -3.61 -3.29 2.80
C ALA A 109 -4.73 -3.11 3.82
N ASP A 110 -4.38 -2.62 5.01
CA ASP A 110 -5.36 -2.22 6.01
C ASP A 110 -5.60 -0.72 5.86
N ILE A 111 -6.87 -0.34 5.70
CA ILE A 111 -7.28 1.03 5.42
C ILE A 111 -8.40 1.46 6.37
N LEU A 112 -8.28 2.67 6.88
CA LEU A 112 -9.34 3.39 7.59
C LEU A 112 -9.98 4.37 6.62
N PHE A 113 -11.30 4.43 6.63
CA PHE A 113 -12.08 5.32 5.76
C PHE A 113 -13.21 5.99 6.55
N PRO A 114 -13.63 7.20 6.14
CA PRO A 114 -14.76 7.89 6.75
C PRO A 114 -16.08 7.20 6.39
N SER A 115 -16.90 6.90 7.38
CA SER A 115 -18.24 6.33 7.22
C SER A 115 -19.32 7.43 7.27
N SER A 116 -20.47 7.15 6.67
CA SER A 116 -21.68 7.99 6.74
C SER A 116 -22.15 8.29 8.17
N THR A 117 -21.72 7.48 9.15
CA THR A 117 -22.01 7.68 10.58
C THR A 117 -21.15 8.77 11.24
N GLY A 118 -20.22 9.38 10.50
CA GLY A 118 -19.26 10.36 11.02
C GLY A 118 -18.12 9.74 11.83
N ARG A 119 -18.02 8.41 11.85
CA ARG A 119 -16.92 7.66 12.47
C ARG A 119 -16.03 7.03 11.39
N TYR A 120 -14.84 6.61 11.80
CA TYR A 120 -13.99 5.80 10.94
C TYR A 120 -14.32 4.32 11.07
N GLU A 121 -14.32 3.67 9.92
CA GLU A 121 -14.38 2.22 9.79
C GLU A 121 -13.07 1.69 9.21
N GLN A 122 -12.82 0.40 9.39
CA GLN A 122 -11.61 -0.25 8.91
C GLN A 122 -11.96 -1.35 7.92
N ALA A 123 -11.16 -1.48 6.85
CA ALA A 123 -11.20 -2.63 5.96
C ALA A 123 -9.80 -3.19 5.73
N THR A 124 -9.73 -4.50 5.47
CA THR A 124 -8.57 -5.13 4.85
C THR A 124 -8.89 -5.37 3.37
N LEU A 125 -8.11 -4.77 2.48
CA LEU A 125 -8.17 -5.01 1.04
C LEU A 125 -7.10 -6.04 0.66
N TYR A 126 -7.51 -7.06 -0.07
CA TYR A 126 -6.64 -8.08 -0.65
C TYR A 126 -6.45 -7.75 -2.12
N LEU A 127 -5.20 -7.54 -2.52
CA LEU A 127 -4.82 -7.20 -3.87
C LEU A 127 -4.05 -8.36 -4.51
N SER A 128 -4.24 -8.52 -5.81
CA SER A 128 -3.49 -9.49 -6.61
C SER A 128 -3.06 -8.88 -7.95
N SER A 129 -1.98 -9.41 -8.50
CA SER A 129 -1.50 -9.12 -9.86
C SER A 129 -1.04 -10.41 -10.53
N SER A 130 -0.77 -10.36 -11.83
CA SER A 130 -0.13 -11.45 -12.55
C SER A 130 1.07 -10.94 -13.36
N LEU A 131 1.66 -11.78 -14.21
CA LEU A 131 2.72 -11.34 -15.12
C LEU A 131 2.20 -10.42 -16.24
N ILE A 132 0.89 -10.46 -16.50
CA ILE A 132 0.24 -9.71 -17.58
C ILE A 132 -0.85 -8.76 -17.08
N ASP A 133 -1.40 -9.02 -15.89
CA ASP A 133 -2.47 -8.24 -15.30
C ASP A 133 -1.92 -7.27 -14.24
N PRO A 134 -2.37 -6.00 -14.24
CA PRO A 134 -1.98 -5.03 -13.23
C PRO A 134 -2.53 -5.41 -11.84
N TRP A 135 -2.09 -4.67 -10.82
CA TRP A 135 -2.62 -4.81 -9.47
C TRP A 135 -4.08 -4.39 -9.41
N ILE A 136 -4.92 -5.25 -8.85
CA ILE A 136 -6.35 -5.00 -8.60
C ILE A 136 -6.74 -5.48 -7.20
N VAL A 137 -7.80 -4.91 -6.63
CA VAL A 137 -8.44 -5.44 -5.42
C VAL A 137 -9.26 -6.68 -5.82
N SER A 138 -8.92 -7.84 -5.26
CA SER A 138 -9.60 -9.11 -5.55
C SER A 138 -10.61 -9.50 -4.47
N ARG A 139 -10.42 -9.01 -3.25
CA ARG A 139 -11.33 -9.23 -2.13
C ARG A 139 -11.20 -8.09 -1.12
N GLU A 140 -12.29 -7.83 -0.42
CA GLU A 140 -12.32 -6.92 0.72
C GLU A 140 -12.93 -7.59 1.96
N ARG A 141 -12.56 -7.08 3.13
CA ARG A 141 -13.17 -7.42 4.41
C ARG A 141 -13.32 -6.15 5.24
N VAL A 142 -14.55 -5.68 5.41
CA VAL A 142 -14.89 -4.61 6.35
C VAL A 142 -14.94 -5.16 7.77
N TRP A 143 -14.37 -4.41 8.72
CA TRP A 143 -14.33 -4.75 10.13
C TRP A 143 -15.35 -3.92 10.90
N LEU A 144 -16.22 -4.59 11.65
CA LEU A 144 -17.21 -3.94 12.53
C LEU A 144 -16.62 -3.54 13.89
N VAL A 145 -15.34 -3.17 13.91
CA VAL A 145 -14.63 -2.73 15.12
C VAL A 145 -14.52 -1.20 15.06
N PRO A 146 -15.02 -0.48 16.08
CA PRO A 146 -14.95 0.97 16.07
C PRO A 146 -13.50 1.44 16.15
N VAL A 147 -13.12 2.32 15.22
CA VAL A 147 -11.82 3.00 15.26
C VAL A 147 -11.90 4.13 16.28
N THR A 148 -11.03 4.09 17.29
CA THR A 148 -11.00 5.07 18.39
C THR A 148 -9.98 6.18 18.18
N THR A 149 -8.92 5.92 17.42
CA THR A 149 -7.80 6.83 17.21
C THR A 149 -7.29 6.70 15.78
N LEU A 150 -7.06 7.82 15.11
CA LEU A 150 -6.40 7.86 13.81
C LEU A 150 -4.88 7.84 13.99
N PRO A 151 -4.12 7.24 13.05
CA PRO A 151 -2.67 7.32 13.08
C PRO A 151 -2.21 8.76 12.77
N ASP A 152 -1.07 9.14 13.33
CA ASP A 152 -0.42 10.41 13.01
C ASP A 152 -0.09 10.51 11.52
N SER A 153 0.01 11.73 11.00
CA SER A 153 0.49 11.94 9.65
C SER A 153 1.93 11.44 9.51
N GLY A 154 2.16 10.56 8.53
CA GLY A 154 3.51 10.15 8.13
C GLY A 154 4.17 11.14 7.16
N PHE A 155 3.43 12.15 6.70
CA PHE A 155 3.90 13.13 5.74
C PHE A 155 4.55 14.33 6.46
N SER A 156 5.82 14.58 6.18
CA SER A 156 6.52 15.77 6.67
C SER A 156 6.74 16.77 5.52
N GLU A 157 6.26 18.00 5.69
CA GLU A 157 6.48 19.10 4.75
C GLU A 157 7.92 19.63 4.80
N SER A 158 8.66 19.39 5.90
CA SER A 158 9.97 20.01 6.13
C SER A 158 11.11 19.23 5.46
N THR A 159 11.69 19.82 4.41
CA THR A 159 13.10 19.61 4.08
C THR A 159 13.89 20.58 4.97
N THR A 160 14.51 20.11 6.05
CA THR A 160 15.62 20.89 6.61
C THR A 160 16.84 20.61 5.72
N PRO A 161 17.47 21.65 5.14
CA PRO A 161 18.62 21.51 4.25
C PRO A 161 19.83 20.86 4.92
#